data_AF-Q9FQ98-F1
#
_entry.id   AF-Q9FQ98-F1
#
_cell.length_a   1.000
_cell.length_b   1.000
_cell.length_c   1.000
_cell.angle_alpha   90.00
_cell.angle_beta   90.00
_cell.angle_gamma   90.00
#
_symmetry.space_group_name_H-M   'P 1'
#
loop_
_entity.id
_entity.type
_entity.pdbx_description
1 polymer ?
#
loop_
_entity_poly.entity_id
_entity_poly.type
_entity_poly.pdbx_seq_one_letter_code
_entity_poly.pdbx_strand_id
1 'polypeptide(L)'
;MEKTSESAIPPAASPLMLFGSWASSYTHRVQLALRLKGLEFDYVEEDLGNKSDELLRHNPVHKKVPVLVHGGRALPESVIILQYLDDAWPETRPLLPADAFDRALARFWCHFADDKLGPAVGAVFASTGEGQEAAVRQVHENLALIESELRDGAFRGRRFFGGDEVGLLDVVLGCGSYWLAVFEEVTGVRLVDADAFPRFHAWLRDFEALDEVRETIPAVDRLLEYARGLRHMLLGLAGAGAGAGADAPSTDAPAAPPSSADIAVDI
;
A
#
# COMPACT_ATOMS: atom_id res chain seq x y z
N MET A 1 26.59 -21.71 29.90
CA MET A 1 26.17 -20.33 29.58
C MET A 1 26.99 -19.91 28.39
N GLU A 2 26.38 -19.90 27.20
CA GLU A 2 26.93 -19.20 26.05
C GLU A 2 25.73 -18.65 25.28
N LYS A 3 25.30 -17.46 25.68
CA LYS A 3 24.43 -16.62 24.86
C LYS A 3 25.36 -15.94 23.86
N THR A 4 25.55 -16.53 22.69
CA THR A 4 26.01 -15.78 21.53
C THR A 4 24.84 -14.95 21.05
N SER A 5 24.69 -13.76 21.65
CA SER A 5 23.83 -12.70 21.17
C SER A 5 24.51 -12.05 19.98
N GLU A 6 24.23 -12.52 18.77
CA GLU A 6 24.53 -11.77 17.55
C GLU A 6 23.21 -11.36 16.90
N SER A 7 22.47 -10.52 17.61
CA SER A 7 21.32 -9.79 17.10
C SER A 7 21.77 -8.40 16.67
N ALA A 8 22.78 -8.34 15.80
CA ALA A 8 23.06 -7.11 15.05
C ALA A 8 22.04 -7.01 13.91
N ILE A 9 21.66 -5.78 13.55
CA ILE A 9 21.06 -5.50 12.23
C ILE A 9 22.01 -6.12 11.20
N PRO A 10 21.54 -6.87 10.19
CA PRO A 10 22.42 -7.40 9.16
C PRO A 10 23.27 -6.26 8.58
N PRO A 11 24.56 -6.49 8.28
CA PRO A 11 25.40 -5.45 7.71
C PRO A 11 24.72 -4.84 6.49
N ALA A 12 24.75 -3.52 6.34
CA ALA A 12 24.14 -2.78 5.22
C ALA A 12 24.55 -3.31 3.82
N ALA A 13 25.69 -3.98 3.72
CA ALA A 13 26.18 -4.62 2.48
C ALA A 13 25.53 -6.00 2.20
N SER A 14 24.66 -6.49 3.07
CA SER A 14 23.96 -7.76 2.86
C SER A 14 22.89 -7.59 1.78
N PRO A 15 22.61 -8.63 0.98
CA PRO A 15 21.63 -8.53 -0.09
C PRO A 15 20.23 -8.25 0.46
N LEU A 16 19.51 -7.41 -0.30
CA LEU A 16 18.10 -7.10 -0.10
C LEU A 16 17.27 -7.84 -1.15
N MET A 17 16.31 -8.63 -0.69
CA MET A 17 15.33 -9.28 -1.57
C MET A 17 13.93 -8.80 -1.19
N LEU A 18 13.16 -8.34 -2.18
CA LEU A 18 11.79 -7.91 -2.00
C LEU A 18 10.84 -8.92 -2.66
N PHE A 19 10.11 -9.66 -1.84
CA PHE A 19 8.98 -10.46 -2.28
C PHE A 19 7.77 -9.54 -2.41
N GLY A 20 7.20 -9.48 -3.61
CA GLY A 20 6.17 -8.51 -3.95
C GLY A 20 5.29 -8.98 -5.09
N SER A 21 4.27 -8.19 -5.40
CA SER A 21 3.50 -8.38 -6.63
C SER A 21 3.45 -7.10 -7.44
N TRP A 22 3.57 -7.22 -8.77
CA TRP A 22 3.59 -6.08 -9.70
C TRP A 22 2.34 -5.20 -9.63
N ALA A 23 1.23 -5.69 -9.07
CA ALA A 23 -0.01 -4.94 -8.93
C ALA A 23 -0.15 -4.27 -7.54
N SER A 24 0.67 -4.65 -6.55
CA SER A 24 0.48 -4.28 -5.14
C SER A 24 1.03 -2.90 -4.82
N SER A 25 0.17 -1.95 -4.42
CA SER A 25 0.60 -0.61 -3.97
C SER A 25 1.52 -0.68 -2.77
N TYR A 26 1.28 -1.62 -1.86
CA TYR A 26 2.15 -1.90 -0.72
C TYR A 26 3.57 -2.33 -1.15
N THR A 27 3.69 -3.12 -2.23
CA THR A 27 4.99 -3.47 -2.81
C THR A 27 5.68 -2.25 -3.41
N HIS A 28 4.95 -1.42 -4.14
CA HIS A 28 5.51 -0.20 -4.74
C HIS A 28 5.99 0.80 -3.70
N ARG A 29 5.38 0.87 -2.50
CA ARG A 29 5.91 1.67 -1.38
C ARG A 29 7.36 1.32 -1.10
N VAL A 30 7.66 0.02 -0.97
CA VAL A 30 9.01 -0.46 -0.65
C VAL A 30 9.95 -0.27 -1.82
N GLN A 31 9.52 -0.56 -3.05
CA GLN A 31 10.33 -0.31 -4.24
C GLN A 31 10.71 1.16 -4.41
N LEU A 32 9.75 2.07 -4.24
CA LEU A 32 9.99 3.51 -4.32
C LEU A 32 10.97 3.97 -3.24
N ALA A 33 10.79 3.50 -2.00
CA ALA A 33 11.71 3.83 -0.92
C ALA A 33 13.13 3.32 -1.14
N LEU A 34 13.30 2.09 -1.65
CA LEU A 34 14.61 1.55 -2.01
C LEU A 34 15.27 2.42 -3.09
N ARG A 35 14.52 2.84 -4.13
CA ARG A 35 15.00 3.74 -5.19
C ARG A 35 15.38 5.12 -4.66
N LEU A 36 14.52 5.75 -3.86
CA LEU A 36 14.79 7.07 -3.25
C LEU A 36 16.03 7.06 -2.35
N LYS A 37 16.33 5.92 -1.73
CA LYS A 37 17.52 5.73 -0.88
C LYS A 37 18.74 5.23 -1.66
N GLY A 38 18.60 4.94 -2.96
CA GLY A 38 19.68 4.43 -3.81
C GLY A 38 20.14 3.02 -3.45
N LEU A 39 19.25 2.19 -2.90
CA LEU A 39 19.54 0.83 -2.46
C LEU A 39 19.22 -0.17 -3.55
N GLU A 40 20.20 -0.99 -3.93
CA GLU A 40 20.01 -2.12 -4.84
C GLU A 40 19.27 -3.26 -4.14
N PHE A 41 18.39 -3.94 -4.87
CA PHE A 41 17.62 -5.06 -4.36
C PHE A 41 17.25 -6.03 -5.49
N ASP A 42 17.11 -7.30 -5.13
CA ASP A 42 16.51 -8.31 -5.98
C ASP A 42 15.00 -8.33 -5.77
N TYR A 43 14.23 -8.37 -6.86
CA TYR A 43 12.77 -8.45 -6.81
C TYR A 43 12.30 -9.86 -7.12
N VAL A 44 11.49 -10.43 -6.23
CA VAL A 44 10.86 -11.74 -6.39
C VAL A 44 9.36 -11.53 -6.58
N GLU A 45 8.87 -11.77 -7.80
CA GLU A 45 7.45 -11.68 -8.13
C GLU A 45 6.68 -12.87 -7.53
N GLU A 46 5.62 -12.57 -6.79
CA GLU A 46 4.71 -13.54 -6.18
C GLU A 46 3.38 -13.59 -6.92
N ASP A 47 2.89 -14.81 -7.14
CA ASP A 47 1.51 -15.05 -7.56
C ASP A 47 0.59 -15.03 -6.33
N LEU A 48 -0.20 -13.97 -6.16
CA LEU A 48 -1.10 -13.84 -5.01
C LEU A 48 -2.25 -14.86 -5.01
N GLY A 49 -2.57 -15.46 -6.16
CA GLY A 49 -3.51 -16.56 -6.27
C GLY A 49 -2.91 -17.92 -5.89
N ASN A 50 -1.58 -18.04 -5.93
CA ASN A 50 -0.83 -19.26 -5.61
C ASN A 50 0.51 -18.91 -4.93
N LYS A 51 0.43 -18.47 -3.67
CA LYS A 51 1.55 -17.94 -2.89
C LYS A 51 2.67 -18.98 -2.69
N SER A 52 3.92 -18.56 -2.88
CA SER A 52 5.07 -19.48 -2.79
C SER A 52 5.31 -19.99 -1.36
N ASP A 53 5.88 -21.20 -1.23
CA ASP A 53 6.32 -21.73 0.07
C ASP A 53 7.35 -20.81 0.75
N GLU A 54 8.12 -20.05 -0.02
CA GLU A 54 9.09 -19.09 0.52
C GLU A 54 8.42 -17.87 1.15
N LEU A 55 7.44 -17.27 0.47
CA LEU A 55 6.63 -16.20 1.05
C LEU A 55 5.93 -16.69 2.33
N LEU A 56 5.36 -17.89 2.32
CA LEU A 56 4.69 -18.47 3.48
C LEU A 56 5.65 -18.73 4.65
N ARG A 57 6.91 -19.10 4.37
CA ARG A 57 7.96 -19.21 5.40
C ARG A 57 8.38 -17.85 5.94
N HIS A 58 8.47 -16.83 5.09
CA HIS A 58 8.94 -15.51 5.47
C HIS A 58 7.88 -14.65 6.18
N ASN A 59 6.60 -14.85 5.85
CA ASN A 59 5.47 -14.20 6.51
C ASN A 59 4.37 -15.22 6.87
N PRO A 60 4.61 -16.11 7.86
CA PRO A 60 3.64 -17.13 8.24
C PRO A 60 2.38 -16.56 8.91
N VAL A 61 2.46 -15.34 9.46
CA VAL A 61 1.37 -14.69 10.19
C VAL A 61 0.32 -14.15 9.22
N HIS A 62 0.72 -13.29 8.29
CA HIS A 62 -0.22 -12.64 7.38
C HIS A 62 -0.24 -13.29 6.01
N LYS A 63 0.87 -13.93 5.58
CA LYS A 63 1.01 -14.54 4.24
C LYS A 63 0.76 -13.51 3.14
N LYS A 64 1.21 -12.27 3.37
CA LYS A 64 1.02 -11.12 2.48
C LYS A 64 2.34 -10.59 1.98
N VAL A 65 2.28 -9.93 0.83
CA VAL A 65 3.34 -9.06 0.30
C VAL A 65 3.10 -7.61 0.73
N PRO A 66 4.14 -6.74 0.78
CA PRO A 66 5.54 -7.06 0.58
C PRO A 66 6.20 -7.76 1.78
N VAL A 67 7.27 -8.50 1.49
CA VAL A 67 8.22 -8.96 2.51
C VAL A 67 9.64 -8.61 2.06
N LEU A 68 10.36 -7.86 2.90
CA LEU A 68 11.77 -7.56 2.69
C LEU A 68 12.62 -8.61 3.43
N VAL A 69 13.56 -9.23 2.73
CA VAL A 69 14.58 -10.09 3.33
C VAL A 69 15.92 -9.36 3.28
N HIS A 70 16.49 -9.05 4.45
CA HIS A 70 17.83 -8.46 4.58
C HIS A 70 18.74 -9.45 5.31
N GLY A 71 19.80 -9.94 4.64
CA GLY A 71 20.74 -10.90 5.25
C GLY A 71 20.07 -12.16 5.81
N GLY A 72 19.06 -12.68 5.11
CA GLY A 72 18.30 -13.87 5.52
C GLY A 72 17.21 -13.64 6.57
N ARG A 73 17.02 -12.40 7.04
CA ARG A 73 15.96 -12.05 8.00
C ARG A 73 14.79 -11.40 7.26
N ALA A 74 13.61 -12.00 7.37
CA ALA A 74 12.38 -11.49 6.77
C ALA A 74 11.70 -10.45 7.65
N LEU A 75 11.19 -9.39 7.03
CA LEU A 75 10.42 -8.32 7.63
C LEU A 75 9.17 -8.05 6.76
N PRO A 76 7.96 -8.40 7.22
CA PRO A 76 6.71 -8.07 6.53
C PRO A 76 6.25 -6.63 6.87
N GLU A 77 5.13 -6.22 6.26
CA GLU A 77 4.43 -4.94 6.46
C GLU A 77 5.14 -3.72 5.85
N SER A 78 4.56 -3.16 4.78
CA SER A 78 5.18 -2.08 4.01
C SER A 78 5.67 -0.91 4.87
N VAL A 79 4.83 -0.34 5.75
CA VAL A 79 5.20 0.81 6.59
C VAL A 79 6.28 0.46 7.63
N ILE A 80 6.32 -0.78 8.09
CA ILE A 80 7.38 -1.26 9.00
C ILE A 80 8.69 -1.41 8.23
N ILE A 81 8.63 -1.97 7.02
CA ILE A 81 9.79 -2.06 6.11
C ILE A 81 10.35 -0.66 5.80
N LEU A 82 9.50 0.32 5.48
CA LEU A 82 9.93 1.69 5.20
C LEU A 82 10.72 2.31 6.37
N GLN A 83 10.24 2.11 7.60
CA GLN A 83 10.92 2.60 8.80
C GLN A 83 12.25 1.88 9.04
N TYR A 84 12.28 0.57 8.82
CA TYR A 84 13.50 -0.21 8.91
C TYR A 84 14.57 0.27 7.93
N LEU A 85 14.19 0.54 6.67
CA LEU A 85 15.11 1.11 5.68
C LEU A 85 15.68 2.45 6.16
N ASP A 86 14.86 3.28 6.81
CA ASP A 86 15.31 4.58 7.32
C ASP A 86 16.28 4.45 8.51
N ASP A 87 16.02 3.51 9.42
CA ASP A 87 16.88 3.25 10.58
C ASP A 87 18.19 2.52 10.20
N ALA A 88 18.16 1.64 9.20
CA ALA A 88 19.30 0.82 8.81
C ALA A 88 20.27 1.50 7.83
N TRP A 89 19.81 2.52 7.09
CA TRP A 89 20.62 3.35 6.19
C TRP A 89 20.44 4.86 6.49
N PRO A 90 20.80 5.32 7.71
CA PRO A 90 20.60 6.71 8.13
C PRO A 90 21.44 7.73 7.33
N GLU A 91 22.48 7.28 6.62
CA GLU A 91 23.33 8.09 5.75
C GLU A 91 22.71 8.39 4.38
N THR A 92 21.66 7.65 4.00
CA THR A 92 20.91 7.88 2.76
C THR A 92 19.79 8.89 2.99
N ARG A 93 19.07 9.26 1.92
CA ARG A 93 17.94 10.19 2.00
C ARG A 93 16.92 9.75 3.08
N PRO A 94 16.60 10.60 4.08
CA PRO A 94 15.66 10.25 5.13
C PRO A 94 14.22 10.27 4.61
N LEU A 95 13.42 9.28 5.01
CA LEU A 95 11.97 9.26 4.78
C LEU A 95 11.20 9.84 5.96
N LEU A 96 11.72 9.69 7.18
CA LEU A 96 11.13 10.26 8.37
C LEU A 96 11.71 11.64 8.69
N PRO A 97 10.90 12.56 9.24
CA PRO A 97 11.41 13.80 9.83
C PRO A 97 12.42 13.53 10.95
N ALA A 98 13.30 14.49 11.24
CA ALA A 98 14.23 14.36 12.38
C ALA A 98 13.53 14.54 13.74
N ASP A 99 12.55 15.43 13.81
CA ASP A 99 11.82 15.72 15.04
C ASP A 99 10.93 14.54 15.48
N ALA A 100 10.93 14.25 16.78
CA ALA A 100 10.24 13.09 17.33
C ALA A 100 8.72 13.19 17.21
N PHE A 101 8.15 14.40 17.36
CA PHE A 101 6.71 14.63 17.22
C PHE A 101 6.30 14.52 15.75
N ASP A 102 7.05 15.14 14.84
CA ASP A 102 6.76 15.04 13.40
C ASP A 102 6.87 13.60 12.88
N ARG A 103 7.81 12.80 13.40
CA ARG A 103 7.88 11.35 13.13
C ARG A 103 6.63 10.61 13.58
N ALA A 104 6.15 10.90 14.80
CA ALA A 104 4.94 10.27 15.33
C ALA A 104 3.71 10.69 14.51
N LEU A 105 3.65 11.95 14.09
CA LEU A 105 2.57 12.46 13.26
C LEU A 105 2.55 11.83 11.86
N ALA A 106 3.71 11.68 11.22
CA ALA A 106 3.81 10.98 9.93
C ALA A 106 3.30 9.54 10.04
N ARG A 107 3.68 8.81 11.10
CA ARG A 107 3.20 7.44 11.39
C ARG A 107 1.69 7.39 11.61
N PHE A 108 1.14 8.34 12.38
CA PHE A 108 -0.30 8.44 12.60
C PHE A 108 -1.06 8.56 11.28
N TRP A 109 -0.60 9.42 10.38
CA TRP A 109 -1.25 9.61 9.08
C TRP A 109 -1.04 8.43 8.12
N CYS A 110 0.08 7.71 8.22
CA CYS A 110 0.25 6.44 7.49
C CYS A 110 -0.78 5.40 7.95
N HIS A 111 -0.99 5.30 9.26
CA HIS A 111 -2.02 4.43 9.82
C HIS A 111 -3.43 4.88 9.42
N PHE A 112 -3.71 6.19 9.42
CA PHE A 112 -4.98 6.71 8.89
C PHE A 112 -5.19 6.32 7.42
N ALA A 113 -4.15 6.42 6.59
CA ALA A 113 -4.22 6.02 5.18
C ALA A 113 -4.59 4.54 5.03
N ASP A 114 -3.91 3.64 5.76
CA ASP A 114 -4.11 2.20 5.67
C ASP A 114 -5.42 1.72 6.34
N ASP A 115 -5.86 2.37 7.41
CA ASP A 115 -7.04 1.94 8.18
C ASP A 115 -8.35 2.59 7.70
N LYS A 116 -8.28 3.75 7.02
CA LYS A 116 -9.45 4.54 6.63
C LYS A 116 -9.54 4.74 5.14
N LEU A 117 -8.53 5.36 4.53
CA LEU A 117 -8.60 5.78 3.13
C LEU A 117 -8.52 4.58 2.18
N GLY A 118 -7.52 3.72 2.32
CA GLY A 118 -7.33 2.53 1.49
C GLY A 118 -8.56 1.61 1.49
N PRO A 119 -9.09 1.20 2.65
CA PRO A 119 -10.31 0.38 2.72
C PRO A 119 -11.53 1.05 2.09
N ALA A 120 -11.70 2.36 2.23
CA ALA A 120 -12.81 3.08 1.59
C ALA A 120 -12.68 3.09 0.06
N VAL A 121 -11.47 3.29 -0.48
CA VAL A 121 -11.19 3.21 -1.92
C VAL A 121 -11.43 1.78 -2.45
N GLY A 122 -10.93 0.77 -1.74
CA GLY A 122 -11.17 -0.64 -2.06
C GLY A 122 -12.67 -1.00 -2.04
N ALA A 123 -13.44 -0.43 -1.10
CA ALA A 123 -14.89 -0.63 -1.04
C ALA A 123 -15.62 -0.04 -2.25
N VAL A 124 -15.20 1.12 -2.79
CA VAL A 124 -15.75 1.64 -4.05
C VAL A 124 -15.51 0.66 -5.19
N PHE A 125 -14.31 0.09 -5.24
CA PHE A 125 -13.93 -0.88 -6.26
C PHE A 125 -14.60 -2.25 -6.10
N ALA A 126 -15.02 -2.63 -4.89
CA ALA A 126 -15.67 -3.91 -4.61
C ALA A 126 -17.20 -3.85 -4.60
N SER A 127 -17.82 -2.69 -4.87
CA SER A 127 -19.28 -2.50 -4.75
C SER A 127 -19.92 -1.77 -5.93
N THR A 128 -21.26 -1.76 -5.94
CA THR A 128 -22.13 -1.07 -6.92
C THR A 128 -23.36 -0.47 -6.20
N GLY A 129 -24.05 0.48 -6.83
CA GLY A 129 -25.30 1.05 -6.31
C GLY A 129 -25.11 1.77 -4.97
N GLU A 130 -26.06 1.63 -4.05
CA GLU A 130 -26.05 2.33 -2.74
C GLU A 130 -24.77 2.05 -1.91
N GLY A 131 -24.23 0.83 -1.99
CA GLY A 131 -22.98 0.47 -1.31
C GLY A 131 -21.77 1.24 -1.86
N GLN A 132 -21.72 1.42 -3.18
CA GLN A 132 -20.67 2.19 -3.84
C GLN A 132 -20.78 3.67 -3.50
N GLU A 133 -22.00 4.22 -3.53
CA GLU A 133 -22.24 5.61 -3.13
C GLU A 133 -21.84 5.88 -1.67
N ALA A 134 -22.09 4.92 -0.77
CA ALA A 134 -21.66 5.02 0.63
C ALA A 134 -20.13 4.99 0.76
N ALA A 135 -19.44 4.12 0.02
CA ALA A 135 -17.99 4.06 0.00
C ALA A 135 -17.36 5.35 -0.56
N VAL A 136 -17.95 5.94 -1.62
CA VAL A 136 -17.51 7.24 -2.18
C VAL A 136 -17.64 8.35 -1.14
N ARG A 137 -18.76 8.42 -0.41
CA ARG A 137 -18.91 9.38 0.69
C ARG A 137 -17.80 9.24 1.73
N GLN A 138 -17.46 8.01 2.10
CA GLN A 138 -16.38 7.74 3.05
C GLN A 138 -15.01 8.15 2.52
N VAL A 139 -14.72 7.93 1.23
CA VAL A 139 -13.50 8.44 0.58
C VAL A 139 -13.45 9.97 0.67
N HIS A 140 -14.52 10.66 0.31
CA HIS A 140 -14.58 12.12 0.37
C HIS A 140 -14.44 12.67 1.79
N GLU A 141 -15.03 12.02 2.79
CA GLU A 141 -14.86 12.38 4.21
C GLU A 141 -13.40 12.25 4.65
N ASN A 142 -12.72 11.16 4.25
CA ASN A 142 -11.31 10.96 4.55
C ASN A 142 -10.40 11.97 3.83
N LEU A 143 -10.66 12.26 2.55
CA LEU A 143 -9.93 13.27 1.78
C LEU A 143 -10.15 14.68 2.34
N ALA A 144 -11.35 14.99 2.86
CA ALA A 144 -11.61 16.28 3.49
C ALA A 144 -10.75 16.51 4.75
N LEU A 145 -10.45 15.45 5.52
CA LEU A 145 -9.53 15.54 6.66
C LEU A 145 -8.10 15.83 6.20
N ILE A 146 -7.61 15.14 5.17
CA ILE A 146 -6.28 15.36 4.59
C ILE A 146 -6.16 16.79 4.00
N GLU A 147 -7.17 17.22 3.24
CA GLU A 147 -7.23 18.57 2.66
C GLU A 147 -7.22 19.64 3.76
N SER A 148 -7.88 19.40 4.88
CA SER A 148 -7.84 20.30 6.04
C SER A 148 -6.44 20.42 6.64
N GLU A 149 -5.70 19.32 6.77
CA GLU A 149 -4.32 19.35 7.27
C GLU A 149 -3.35 20.04 6.31
N LEU A 150 -3.54 19.87 5.00
CA LEU A 150 -2.77 20.56 3.95
C LEU A 150 -3.07 22.07 3.92
N ARG A 151 -4.30 22.47 4.27
CA ARG A 151 -4.72 23.88 4.25
C ARG A 151 -4.35 24.63 5.51
N ASP A 152 -4.68 24.08 6.67
CA ASP A 152 -4.64 24.80 7.95
C ASP A 152 -3.89 24.03 9.06
N GLY A 153 -3.62 22.74 8.85
CA GLY A 153 -3.02 21.87 9.86
C GLY A 153 -1.51 21.69 9.74
N ALA A 154 -1.05 20.50 10.12
CA ALA A 154 0.37 20.23 10.30
C ALA A 154 1.20 20.21 9.01
N PHE A 155 0.52 20.02 7.87
CA PHE A 155 1.15 19.98 6.54
C PHE A 155 0.99 21.29 5.77
N ARG A 156 0.48 22.34 6.42
CA ARG A 156 0.26 23.64 5.79
C ARG A 156 1.54 24.19 5.14
N GLY A 157 1.42 24.53 3.87
CA GLY A 157 2.48 25.18 3.09
C GLY A 157 3.60 24.24 2.65
N ARG A 158 3.50 22.94 2.93
CA ARG A 158 4.46 21.95 2.42
C ARG A 158 4.09 21.53 0.99
N ARG A 159 5.10 21.22 0.18
CA ARG A 159 4.90 20.67 -1.16
C ARG A 159 4.54 19.19 -1.09
N PHE A 160 5.25 18.47 -0.23
CA PHE A 160 5.04 17.07 0.14
C PHE A 160 4.70 16.99 1.63
N PHE A 161 4.08 15.90 2.09
CA PHE A 161 3.86 15.70 3.52
C PHE A 161 5.18 15.71 4.31
N GLY A 162 6.26 15.23 3.68
CA GLY A 162 7.65 15.33 4.16
C GLY A 162 8.27 16.73 4.17
N GLY A 163 7.62 17.75 3.60
CA GLY A 163 8.15 19.11 3.49
C GLY A 163 8.42 19.51 2.04
N ASP A 164 9.68 19.82 1.73
CA ASP A 164 10.13 20.14 0.36
C ASP A 164 10.39 18.88 -0.48
N GLU A 165 10.52 17.74 0.20
CA GLU A 165 10.87 16.44 -0.34
C GLU A 165 9.86 15.38 0.08
N VAL A 166 9.72 14.33 -0.74
CA VAL A 166 8.92 13.13 -0.43
C VAL A 166 9.42 12.49 0.86
N GLY A 167 8.49 12.29 1.80
CA GLY A 167 8.72 11.55 3.04
C GLY A 167 7.86 10.29 3.16
N LEU A 168 7.83 9.70 4.36
CA LEU A 168 7.15 8.44 4.64
C LEU A 168 5.68 8.46 4.23
N LEU A 169 4.94 9.50 4.60
CA LEU A 169 3.50 9.61 4.30
C LEU A 169 3.25 9.80 2.80
N ASP A 170 4.14 10.51 2.10
CA ASP A 170 4.06 10.67 0.65
C ASP A 170 4.20 9.32 -0.06
N VAL A 171 5.15 8.48 0.35
CA VAL A 171 5.32 7.12 -0.18
C VAL A 171 4.06 6.28 0.09
N VAL A 172 3.52 6.33 1.32
CA VAL A 172 2.36 5.52 1.73
C VAL A 172 1.09 5.89 0.96
N LEU A 173 0.76 7.17 0.87
CA LEU A 173 -0.42 7.65 0.15
C LEU A 173 -0.21 7.61 -1.37
N GLY A 174 0.95 8.08 -1.84
CA GLY A 174 1.22 8.29 -3.25
C GLY A 174 1.33 7.00 -4.04
N CYS A 175 1.87 5.92 -3.47
CA CYS A 175 1.90 4.62 -4.15
C CYS A 175 0.50 4.00 -4.35
N GLY A 176 -0.57 4.54 -3.74
CA GLY A 176 -1.94 4.16 -4.08
C GLY A 176 -2.51 4.92 -5.29
N SER A 177 -1.82 5.94 -5.81
CA SER A 177 -2.44 6.88 -6.75
C SER A 177 -2.73 6.30 -8.13
N TYR A 178 -1.85 5.45 -8.64
CA TYR A 178 -2.05 4.82 -9.93
C TYR A 178 -3.31 3.92 -9.94
N TRP A 179 -3.69 3.37 -8.77
CA TRP A 179 -4.96 2.65 -8.62
C TRP A 179 -6.17 3.58 -8.57
N LEU A 180 -6.04 4.81 -8.10
CA LEU A 180 -7.15 5.77 -8.12
C LEU A 180 -7.64 5.98 -9.55
N ALA A 181 -6.75 6.36 -10.48
CA ALA A 181 -7.13 6.57 -11.87
C ALA A 181 -7.71 5.30 -12.53
N VAL A 182 -7.10 4.14 -12.26
CA VAL A 182 -7.58 2.85 -12.78
C VAL A 182 -8.96 2.49 -12.21
N PHE A 183 -9.20 2.74 -10.93
CA PHE A 183 -10.50 2.47 -10.31
C PHE A 183 -11.55 3.46 -10.78
N GLU A 184 -11.24 4.74 -10.94
CA GLU A 184 -12.17 5.72 -11.52
C GLU A 184 -12.62 5.28 -12.93
N GLU A 185 -11.68 4.86 -13.77
CA GLU A 185 -11.97 4.35 -15.13
C GLU A 185 -12.82 3.08 -15.11
N VAL A 186 -12.47 2.10 -14.27
CA VAL A 186 -13.16 0.80 -14.21
C VAL A 186 -14.54 0.90 -13.55
N THR A 187 -14.72 1.81 -12.60
CA THR A 187 -15.97 1.98 -11.87
C THR A 187 -16.88 3.04 -12.47
N GLY A 188 -16.35 3.96 -13.27
CA GLY A 188 -17.06 5.14 -13.77
C GLY A 188 -17.35 6.19 -12.70
N VAL A 189 -16.66 6.12 -11.56
CA VAL A 189 -16.89 6.98 -10.38
C VAL A 189 -15.65 7.81 -10.12
N ARG A 190 -15.82 9.13 -10.04
CA ARG A 190 -14.74 10.06 -9.65
C ARG A 190 -14.56 10.05 -8.12
N LEU A 191 -13.33 9.83 -7.66
CA LEU A 191 -12.91 9.81 -6.26
C LEU A 191 -12.17 11.08 -5.84
N VAL A 192 -11.37 11.66 -6.73
CA VAL A 192 -10.60 12.88 -6.44
C VAL A 192 -11.11 14.03 -7.29
N ASP A 193 -11.84 14.93 -6.64
CA ASP A 193 -12.32 16.17 -7.24
C ASP A 193 -11.33 17.32 -6.98
N ALA A 194 -10.80 17.92 -8.05
CA ALA A 194 -9.82 19.01 -7.96
C ALA A 194 -10.41 20.32 -7.40
N ASP A 195 -11.72 20.54 -7.51
CA ASP A 195 -12.39 21.71 -6.93
C ASP A 195 -12.65 21.50 -5.44
N ALA A 196 -12.97 20.26 -5.03
CA ALA A 196 -13.20 19.92 -3.62
C ALA A 196 -11.89 19.72 -2.83
N PHE A 197 -10.86 19.14 -3.44
CA PHE A 197 -9.59 18.79 -2.81
C PHE A 197 -8.38 19.35 -3.58
N PRO A 198 -8.30 20.68 -3.78
CA PRO A 198 -7.29 21.29 -4.65
C PRO A 198 -5.86 21.06 -4.17
N ARG A 199 -5.61 21.00 -2.86
CA ARG A 199 -4.24 20.79 -2.34
C ARG A 199 -3.82 19.35 -2.44
N PHE A 200 -4.71 18.41 -2.10
CA PHE A 200 -4.46 17.00 -2.31
C PHE A 200 -4.23 16.69 -3.80
N HIS A 201 -5.04 17.26 -4.68
CA HIS A 201 -4.86 17.09 -6.13
C HIS A 201 -3.52 17.68 -6.62
N ALA A 202 -3.13 18.87 -6.13
CA ALA A 202 -1.85 19.47 -6.47
C ALA A 202 -0.65 18.64 -5.96
N TRP A 203 -0.72 18.15 -4.72
CA TRP A 203 0.27 17.23 -4.16
C TRP A 203 0.39 15.96 -5.00
N LEU A 204 -0.74 15.38 -5.38
CA LEU A 204 -0.77 14.14 -6.15
C LEU A 204 -0.07 14.30 -7.49
N ARG A 205 -0.40 15.38 -8.23
CA ARG A 205 0.26 15.73 -9.49
C ARG A 205 1.78 15.90 -9.31
N ASP A 206 2.20 16.57 -8.25
CA ASP A 206 3.61 16.80 -7.96
C ASP A 206 4.35 15.51 -7.60
N PHE A 207 3.70 14.57 -6.91
CA PHE A 207 4.22 13.24 -6.60
C PHE A 207 4.37 12.38 -7.87
N GLU A 208 3.34 12.32 -8.71
CA GLU A 208 3.36 11.55 -9.97
C GLU A 208 4.32 12.11 -11.03
N ALA A 209 4.76 13.36 -10.86
CA ALA A 209 5.75 13.98 -11.73
C ALA A 209 7.19 13.55 -11.42
N LEU A 210 7.45 12.88 -10.30
CA LEU A 210 8.78 12.40 -9.92
C LEU A 210 9.23 11.24 -10.81
N ASP A 211 10.49 11.27 -11.23
CA ASP A 211 11.05 10.24 -12.11
C ASP A 211 11.08 8.87 -11.42
N GLU A 212 11.45 8.83 -10.13
CA GLU A 212 11.46 7.59 -9.33
C GLU A 212 10.07 6.97 -9.21
N VAL A 213 9.02 7.80 -9.18
CA VAL A 213 7.62 7.34 -9.15
C VAL A 213 7.23 6.78 -10.51
N ARG A 214 7.53 7.48 -11.60
CA ARG A 214 7.23 7.02 -12.97
C ARG A 214 7.91 5.71 -13.34
N GLU A 215 9.14 5.51 -12.87
CA GLU A 215 9.90 4.27 -13.07
C GLU A 215 9.37 3.11 -12.22
N THR A 216 8.59 3.41 -11.17
CA THR A 216 8.00 2.42 -10.27
C THR A 216 6.60 2.00 -10.71
N ILE A 217 5.83 2.88 -11.37
CA ILE A 217 4.43 2.63 -11.72
C ILE A 217 4.31 1.60 -12.88
N PRO A 218 3.47 0.55 -12.74
CA PRO A 218 3.21 -0.40 -13.82
C PRO A 218 2.49 0.21 -15.02
N ALA A 219 2.57 -0.44 -16.18
CA ALA A 219 1.84 -0.01 -17.38
C ALA A 219 0.32 0.03 -17.13
N VAL A 220 -0.30 1.19 -17.40
CA VAL A 220 -1.72 1.47 -17.12
C VAL A 220 -2.65 0.47 -17.80
N ASP A 221 -2.40 0.10 -19.06
CA ASP A 221 -3.24 -0.86 -19.79
C ASP A 221 -3.27 -2.23 -19.08
N ARG A 222 -2.13 -2.67 -18.53
CA ARG A 222 -2.03 -3.92 -17.77
C ARG A 222 -2.79 -3.83 -16.45
N LEU A 223 -2.71 -2.68 -15.77
CA LEU A 223 -3.47 -2.44 -14.53
C LEU A 223 -4.98 -2.41 -14.80
N LEU A 224 -5.42 -1.79 -15.89
CA LEU A 224 -6.83 -1.74 -16.30
C LEU A 224 -7.39 -3.14 -16.59
N GLU A 225 -6.64 -3.97 -17.34
CA GLU A 225 -7.03 -5.36 -17.61
C GLU A 225 -7.16 -6.16 -16.31
N TYR A 226 -6.14 -6.06 -15.44
CA TYR A 226 -6.14 -6.73 -14.14
C TYR A 226 -7.31 -6.28 -13.27
N ALA A 227 -7.55 -4.97 -13.14
CA ALA A 227 -8.65 -4.41 -12.38
C ALA A 227 -10.02 -4.84 -12.91
N ARG A 228 -10.23 -4.88 -14.23
CA ARG A 228 -11.50 -5.35 -14.81
C ARG A 228 -11.77 -6.81 -14.44
N GLY A 229 -10.75 -7.67 -14.56
CA GLY A 229 -10.85 -9.08 -14.17
C GLY A 229 -11.14 -9.26 -12.68
N LEU A 230 -10.41 -8.54 -11.84
CA LEU A 230 -10.59 -8.58 -10.40
C LEU A 230 -11.97 -8.07 -9.98
N ARG A 231 -12.42 -6.92 -10.48
CA ARG A 231 -13.74 -6.37 -10.14
C ARG A 231 -14.85 -7.34 -10.51
N HIS A 232 -14.75 -7.98 -11.68
CA HIS A 232 -15.70 -9.00 -12.09
C HIS A 232 -15.77 -10.16 -11.08
N MET A 233 -14.62 -10.66 -10.63
CA MET A 233 -14.53 -11.70 -9.59
C MET A 233 -15.16 -11.24 -8.27
N LEU A 234 -14.79 -10.05 -7.78
CA LEU A 234 -15.28 -9.50 -6.50
C LEU A 234 -16.81 -9.33 -6.49
N LEU A 235 -17.37 -8.78 -7.56
CA LEU A 235 -18.82 -8.59 -7.68
C LEU A 235 -19.56 -9.93 -7.84
N GLY A 236 -18.97 -10.90 -8.54
CA GLY A 236 -19.52 -12.26 -8.65
C GLY A 236 -19.61 -12.98 -7.30
N LEU A 237 -18.57 -12.84 -6.45
CA LEU A 237 -18.55 -13.41 -5.10
C LEU A 237 -19.57 -12.74 -4.17
N ALA A 238 -19.73 -11.41 -4.26
CA ALA A 238 -20.74 -10.68 -3.48
C ALA A 238 -22.17 -11.12 -3.83
N GLY A 239 -22.44 -11.40 -5.12
CA GLY A 239 -23.72 -11.95 -5.58
C GLY A 239 -24.00 -13.37 -5.09
N ALA A 240 -22.97 -14.22 -4.98
CA ALA A 240 -23.09 -15.60 -4.49
C ALA A 240 -23.32 -15.68 -2.97
N GLY A 241 -22.67 -14.79 -2.19
CA GLY A 241 -22.81 -14.73 -0.74
C GLY A 241 -24.21 -14.34 -0.24
N ALA A 242 -24.98 -13.60 -1.05
CA ALA A 242 -26.38 -13.27 -0.75
C ALA A 242 -27.35 -14.45 -0.94
N GLY A 243 -26.92 -15.54 -1.60
CA GLY A 243 -27.76 -16.71 -1.91
C GLY A 243 -27.53 -17.94 -1.02
N ALA A 244 -26.45 -17.98 -0.23
CA ALA A 244 -26.08 -19.16 0.55
C ALA A 244 -26.41 -18.98 2.04
N GLY A 245 -27.70 -19.07 2.37
CA GLY A 245 -28.17 -19.30 3.74
C GLY A 245 -28.49 -20.78 3.97
N ALA A 246 -27.94 -21.35 5.05
CA ALA A 246 -28.18 -22.67 5.63
C ALA A 246 -27.55 -23.90 4.94
N ASP A 247 -26.33 -24.26 5.35
CA ASP A 247 -26.08 -25.52 6.11
C ASP A 247 -24.61 -25.63 6.55
N ALA A 248 -24.37 -26.21 7.73
CA ALA A 248 -23.07 -26.36 8.38
C ALA A 248 -22.63 -27.86 8.39
N PRO A 249 -21.41 -28.22 8.85
CA PRO A 249 -20.25 -28.41 7.98
C PRO A 249 -19.70 -29.86 8.01
N SER A 250 -18.89 -30.24 7.02
CA SER A 250 -18.00 -31.41 7.11
C SER A 250 -16.53 -30.98 7.02
N THR A 251 -15.74 -31.42 7.99
CA THR A 251 -14.30 -31.16 8.14
C THR A 251 -13.49 -32.17 7.32
N ASP A 252 -13.14 -31.79 6.10
CA ASP A 252 -11.85 -32.06 5.45
C ASP A 252 -11.87 -31.34 4.10
N ALA A 253 -11.50 -30.06 4.11
CA ALA A 253 -11.42 -29.25 2.91
C ALA A 253 -9.96 -28.84 2.69
N PRO A 254 -9.45 -28.86 1.44
CA PRO A 254 -8.21 -28.16 1.12
C PRO A 254 -8.32 -26.70 1.59
N ALA A 255 -7.18 -26.07 1.88
CA ALA A 255 -7.14 -24.67 2.31
C ALA A 255 -8.10 -23.84 1.45
N ALA A 256 -9.04 -23.18 2.12
CA ALA A 256 -10.04 -22.38 1.42
C ALA A 256 -9.32 -21.38 0.51
N PRO A 257 -9.81 -21.18 -0.74
CA PRO A 257 -9.25 -20.13 -1.59
C PRO A 257 -9.30 -18.80 -0.83
N PRO A 258 -8.28 -17.92 -0.99
CA PRO A 258 -8.26 -16.63 -0.31
C PRO A 258 -9.57 -15.89 -0.55
N SER A 259 -10.08 -15.22 0.50
CA SER A 259 -11.34 -14.51 0.36
C SER A 259 -11.18 -13.33 -0.60
N SER A 260 -12.29 -12.87 -1.19
CA SER A 260 -12.31 -11.64 -2.00
C SER A 260 -11.70 -10.44 -1.26
N ALA A 261 -11.90 -10.38 0.06
CA ALA A 261 -11.31 -9.36 0.91
C ALA A 261 -9.79 -9.50 1.01
N ASP A 262 -9.24 -10.72 1.06
CA ASP A 262 -7.80 -10.92 1.16
C ASP A 262 -7.05 -10.50 -0.11
N ILE A 263 -7.66 -10.71 -1.30
CA ILE A 263 -7.07 -10.32 -2.59
C ILE A 263 -7.16 -8.80 -2.80
N ALA A 264 -8.31 -8.19 -2.47
CA ALA A 264 -8.50 -6.75 -2.63
C ALA A 264 -7.63 -5.91 -1.66
N VAL A 265 -7.24 -6.48 -0.52
CA VAL A 265 -6.39 -5.80 0.48
C VAL A 265 -4.89 -5.89 0.13
N ASP A 266 -4.49 -6.76 -0.79
CA ASP A 266 -3.08 -6.90 -1.19
C ASP A 266 -2.71 -6.00 -2.40
N ILE A 267 -3.67 -5.26 -2.94
CA ILE A 267 -3.57 -4.37 -4.13
C ILE A 267 -3.51 -2.91 -3.71
#